data_AF-A0A3S9YFV2-F1
#
_entry.id   AF-A0A3S9YFV2-F1
#
_cell.length_a   1.000
_cell.length_b   1.000
_cell.length_c   1.000
_cell.angle_alpha   90.00
_cell.angle_beta   90.00
_cell.angle_gamma   90.00
#
_symmetry.space_group_name_H-M   'P 1'
#
loop_
_entity.id
_entity.type
_entity.pdbx_description
1 polymer ?
#
loop_
_entity_poly.entity_id
_entity_poly.type
_entity_poly.pdbx_seq_one_letter_code
_entity_poly.pdbx_strand_id
1 'polypeptide(L)'
;MRKMSRSLAVAVTSVAVAGIAFAGVAPASAAPVGAAAASSTMCDDIQAAIRQHLIAADKYQALAKKEAGKAHPDRDKVAEYKAKADGELSAADAYKVKLEEQCRR
;
A
#
# COMPACT_ATOMS: atom_id res chain seq x y z
N MET A 1 -2.89 28.52 -49.97
CA MET A 1 -3.05 29.54 -48.93
C MET A 1 -2.22 29.15 -47.72
N ARG A 2 -1.38 30.06 -47.21
CA ARG A 2 -0.58 29.91 -45.98
C ARG A 2 -1.49 30.10 -44.75
N LYS A 3 -1.32 29.29 -43.69
CA LYS A 3 -1.03 29.78 -42.32
C LYS A 3 -0.81 28.63 -41.32
N MET A 4 0.29 28.77 -40.60
CA MET A 4 0.73 28.04 -39.41
C MET A 4 -0.18 28.26 -38.19
N SER A 5 0.09 27.46 -37.15
CA SER A 5 -0.05 27.75 -35.70
C SER A 5 -1.26 27.09 -35.03
N ARG A 6 -1.20 26.57 -33.81
CA ARG A 6 -0.14 26.42 -32.81
C ARG A 6 -0.67 25.45 -31.74
N SER A 7 0.26 24.81 -31.05
CA SER A 7 0.13 23.96 -29.87
C SER A 7 -0.87 24.43 -28.80
N LEU A 8 -1.43 23.47 -28.06
CA LEU A 8 -1.71 23.61 -26.64
C LEU A 8 -1.57 22.24 -25.97
N ALA A 9 -0.31 21.90 -25.69
CA ALA A 9 0.04 20.94 -24.65
C ALA A 9 -0.28 21.62 -23.31
N VAL A 10 -1.28 21.12 -22.59
CA VAL A 10 -1.56 21.53 -21.22
C VAL A 10 -0.58 20.77 -20.33
N ALA A 11 0.61 21.33 -20.17
CA ALA A 11 1.54 20.98 -19.11
C ALA A 11 1.01 21.58 -17.80
N VAL A 12 0.42 20.76 -16.94
CA VAL A 12 0.14 21.14 -15.55
C VAL A 12 1.44 21.02 -14.78
N THR A 13 2.22 22.10 -14.78
CA THR A 13 3.37 22.30 -13.89
C THR A 13 2.86 22.59 -12.50
N SER A 14 2.73 21.55 -11.67
CA SER A 14 2.56 21.70 -10.22
C SER A 14 3.85 22.26 -9.64
N VAL A 15 3.75 23.48 -9.14
CA VAL A 15 4.81 24.32 -8.61
C VAL A 15 5.56 23.65 -7.45
N ALA A 16 6.88 23.82 -7.51
CA ALA A 16 7.86 23.47 -6.51
C ALA A 16 7.51 23.98 -5.11
N VAL A 17 7.66 23.12 -4.11
CA VAL A 17 7.98 23.56 -2.75
C VAL A 17 9.48 23.34 -2.57
N ALA A 18 10.20 24.45 -2.61
CA ALA A 18 11.61 24.54 -2.32
C ALA A 18 11.87 24.23 -0.84
N GLY A 19 12.67 23.20 -0.59
CA GLY A 19 13.36 22.95 0.67
C GLY A 19 14.77 22.52 0.34
N ILE A 20 15.65 23.50 0.10
CA ILE A 20 17.04 23.27 -0.26
C ILE A 20 17.83 22.94 1.01
N ALA A 21 18.56 21.82 1.02
CA ALA A 21 19.78 21.68 1.79
C ALA A 21 20.83 20.95 0.95
N PHE A 22 21.91 21.67 0.69
CA PHE A 22 23.02 21.36 -0.22
C PHE A 22 23.94 20.25 0.31
N ALA A 23 24.42 19.39 -0.58
CA ALA A 23 25.85 19.04 -0.69
C ALA A 23 26.07 18.32 -2.03
N GLY A 24 26.97 18.86 -2.84
CA GLY A 24 27.07 18.56 -4.27
C GLY A 24 27.38 17.11 -4.60
N VAL A 25 26.58 16.53 -5.49
CA VAL A 25 27.02 15.53 -6.46
C VAL A 25 26.21 15.77 -7.72
N ALA A 26 26.87 16.21 -8.79
CA ALA A 26 26.25 16.20 -10.11
C ALA A 26 25.87 14.74 -10.45
N PRO A 27 24.63 14.41 -10.86
CA PRO A 27 24.37 13.10 -11.42
C PRO A 27 24.87 13.12 -12.87
N ALA A 28 26.19 13.00 -13.03
CA ALA A 28 26.75 12.47 -14.25
C ALA A 28 26.31 11.00 -14.31
N SER A 29 25.51 10.68 -15.32
CA SER A 29 24.95 9.35 -15.61
C SER A 29 23.69 9.00 -14.81
N ALA A 30 22.52 9.37 -15.33
CA ALA A 30 21.25 8.76 -14.98
C ALA A 30 21.19 7.30 -15.50
N ALA A 31 22.01 6.42 -14.91
CA ALA A 31 21.64 5.01 -14.78
C ALA A 31 20.38 4.93 -13.90
N PRO A 32 19.51 3.92 -14.03
CA PRO A 32 18.15 3.96 -13.49
C PRO A 32 18.15 3.81 -11.97
N VAL A 33 18.48 4.88 -11.24
CA VAL A 33 18.27 5.02 -9.78
C VAL A 33 16.78 4.89 -9.44
N GLY A 34 15.89 5.13 -10.41
CA GLY A 34 14.45 4.96 -10.27
C GLY A 34 13.99 3.52 -10.12
N ALA A 35 14.72 2.52 -10.63
CA ALA A 35 14.29 1.12 -10.54
C ALA A 35 14.45 0.56 -9.13
N ALA A 36 15.56 0.89 -8.45
CA ALA A 36 15.79 0.47 -7.06
C ALA A 36 14.86 1.20 -6.08
N ALA A 37 14.66 2.51 -6.26
CA ALA A 37 13.72 3.28 -5.45
C ALA A 37 12.25 2.86 -5.65
N ALA A 38 11.85 2.56 -6.88
CA ALA A 38 10.51 2.03 -7.16
C ALA A 38 10.31 0.62 -6.58
N SER A 39 11.35 -0.23 -6.62
CA SER A 39 11.31 -1.55 -6.00
C SER A 39 11.17 -1.46 -4.48
N SER A 40 11.86 -0.54 -3.81
CA SER A 40 11.71 -0.36 -2.35
C SER A 40 10.32 0.12 -1.95
N THR A 41 9.76 1.11 -2.66
CA THR A 41 8.42 1.63 -2.35
C THR A 41 7.35 0.55 -2.56
N MET A 42 7.48 -0.26 -3.60
CA MET A 42 6.59 -1.40 -3.85
C MET A 42 6.63 -2.43 -2.72
N CYS A 43 7.81 -2.74 -2.18
CA CYS A 43 7.95 -3.64 -1.04
C CYS A 43 7.35 -3.06 0.25
N ASP A 44 7.51 -1.75 0.46
CA ASP A 44 6.91 -1.05 1.59
C ASP A 44 5.38 -1.05 1.51
N ASP A 45 4.81 -0.87 0.31
CA ASP A 45 3.37 -0.94 0.06
C ASP A 45 2.81 -2.34 0.34
N ILE A 46 3.50 -3.39 -0.07
CA ILE A 46 3.12 -4.78 0.24
C ILE A 46 3.16 -5.02 1.75
N GLN A 47 4.20 -4.56 2.44
CA GLN A 47 4.26 -4.66 3.91
C GLN A 47 3.16 -3.86 4.60
N ALA A 48 2.81 -2.67 4.08
CA ALA A 48 1.69 -1.88 4.58
C ALA A 48 0.36 -2.63 4.41
N ALA A 49 0.12 -3.24 3.26
CA ALA A 49 -1.06 -4.06 3.01
C ALA A 49 -1.15 -5.26 3.96
N ILE A 50 -0.05 -5.99 4.19
CA ILE A 50 0.00 -7.08 5.17
C ILE A 50 -0.42 -6.58 6.55
N ARG A 51 0.16 -5.45 7.01
CA ARG A 51 -0.18 -4.87 8.31
C ARG A 51 -1.65 -4.48 8.41
N GLN A 52 -2.21 -3.88 7.35
CA GLN A 52 -3.62 -3.49 7.33
C GLN A 52 -4.55 -4.70 7.47
N HIS A 53 -4.29 -5.78 6.73
CA HIS A 53 -5.07 -7.01 6.83
C HIS A 53 -4.95 -7.66 8.22
N LEU A 54 -3.76 -7.69 8.82
CA LEU A 54 -3.60 -8.20 10.19
C LEU A 54 -4.37 -7.36 11.22
N ILE A 55 -4.34 -6.03 11.12
CA ILE A 55 -5.11 -5.13 12.00
C ILE A 55 -6.61 -5.37 11.82
N ALA A 56 -7.08 -5.56 10.58
CA ALA A 56 -8.48 -5.85 10.30
C ALA A 56 -8.90 -7.21 10.89
N ALA A 57 -8.05 -8.24 10.74
CA ALA A 57 -8.26 -9.54 11.34
C ALA A 57 -8.38 -9.45 12.87
N ASP A 58 -7.45 -8.77 13.53
CA ASP A 58 -7.47 -8.55 14.99
C ASP A 58 -8.74 -7.83 15.44
N LYS A 59 -9.19 -6.82 14.69
CA LYS A 59 -10.44 -6.12 14.96
C LYS A 59 -11.63 -7.06 14.90
N TYR A 60 -11.73 -7.91 13.87
CA TYR A 60 -12.82 -8.87 13.75
C TYR A 60 -12.76 -9.96 14.84
N GLN A 61 -11.57 -10.43 15.20
CA GLN A 61 -11.41 -11.36 16.32
C GLN A 61 -11.83 -10.72 17.65
N ALA A 62 -11.50 -9.46 17.88
CA ALA A 62 -11.93 -8.73 19.07
C ALA A 62 -13.46 -8.56 19.11
N LEU A 63 -14.09 -8.26 17.97
CA LEU A 63 -15.55 -8.19 17.86
C LEU A 63 -16.20 -9.55 18.13
N ALA A 64 -15.64 -10.65 17.59
CA ALA A 64 -16.10 -12.00 17.87
C ALA A 64 -16.01 -12.35 19.36
N LYS A 65 -14.89 -12.02 20.02
CA LYS A 65 -14.71 -12.20 21.47
C LYS A 65 -15.70 -11.37 22.28
N LYS A 66 -15.92 -10.11 21.90
CA LYS A 66 -16.88 -9.21 22.55
C LYS A 66 -18.31 -9.73 22.44
N GLU A 67 -18.71 -10.23 21.27
CA GLU A 67 -20.03 -10.82 21.06
C GLU A 67 -20.21 -12.11 21.85
N ALA A 68 -19.20 -12.99 21.83
CA ALA A 68 -19.20 -14.25 22.58
C ALA A 68 -19.24 -14.06 24.11
N GLY A 69 -18.73 -12.93 24.61
CA GLY A 69 -18.72 -12.58 26.04
C GLY A 69 -20.03 -11.96 26.56
N LYS A 70 -21.05 -11.75 25.73
CA LYS A 70 -22.35 -11.25 26.18
C LYS A 70 -23.11 -12.32 26.97
N ALA A 71 -24.05 -11.89 27.82
CA ALA A 71 -24.95 -12.79 28.56
C ALA A 71 -25.77 -13.70 27.63
N HIS A 72 -26.16 -13.18 26.46
CA HIS A 72 -26.79 -13.93 25.37
C HIS A 72 -26.01 -13.68 24.07
N PRO A 73 -24.99 -14.49 23.77
CA PRO A 73 -24.16 -14.29 22.59
C PRO A 73 -24.91 -14.68 21.32
N ASP A 74 -24.83 -13.82 20.31
CA ASP A 74 -25.33 -14.11 18.97
C ASP A 74 -24.31 -14.99 18.22
N ARG A 75 -24.65 -16.27 18.04
CA ARG A 75 -23.76 -17.27 17.44
C ARG A 75 -23.48 -16.99 15.96
N ASP A 76 -24.45 -16.45 15.24
CA ASP A 76 -24.31 -16.13 13.83
C ASP A 76 -23.38 -14.95 13.65
N LYS A 77 -23.49 -13.90 14.49
CA LYS A 77 -22.53 -12.79 14.48
C LYS A 77 -21.13 -13.23 14.86
N VAL A 78 -20.96 -14.12 15.84
CA VAL A 78 -19.64 -14.65 16.20
C VAL A 78 -19.03 -15.41 15.02
N ALA A 79 -19.82 -16.23 14.31
CA ALA A 79 -19.36 -16.94 13.12
C ALA A 79 -19.00 -15.98 11.97
N GLU A 80 -19.83 -14.95 11.73
CA GLU A 80 -19.58 -13.93 10.71
C GLU A 80 -18.28 -13.17 10.98
N TYR A 81 -18.04 -12.73 12.22
CA TYR A 81 -16.80 -12.04 12.57
C TYR A 81 -15.57 -12.94 12.44
N LYS A 82 -15.67 -14.22 12.81
CA LYS A 82 -14.58 -15.18 12.61
C LYS A 82 -14.28 -15.39 11.13
N ALA A 83 -15.31 -15.60 10.30
CA ALA A 83 -15.14 -15.76 8.86
C ALA A 83 -14.50 -14.52 8.21
N LYS A 84 -14.86 -13.32 8.67
CA LYS A 84 -14.20 -12.08 8.23
C LYS A 84 -12.73 -12.03 8.66
N ALA A 85 -12.42 -12.38 9.91
CA ALA A 85 -11.03 -12.45 10.36
C ALA A 85 -10.20 -13.45 9.53
N ASP A 86 -10.74 -14.63 9.26
CA ASP A 86 -10.07 -15.67 8.46
C ASP A 86 -9.84 -15.21 7.01
N GLY A 87 -10.80 -14.47 6.43
CA GLY A 87 -10.65 -13.83 5.13
C GLY A 87 -9.51 -12.81 5.09
N GLU A 88 -9.41 -11.95 6.10
CA GLU A 88 -8.32 -10.97 6.23
C GLU A 88 -6.95 -11.65 6.43
N LEU A 89 -6.89 -12.72 7.25
CA LEU A 89 -5.66 -13.49 7.43
C LEU A 89 -5.20 -14.16 6.13
N SER A 90 -6.14 -14.75 5.39
CA SER A 90 -5.85 -15.36 4.08
C SER A 90 -5.33 -14.32 3.08
N ALA A 91 -5.90 -13.11 3.09
CA ALA A 91 -5.39 -12.00 2.27
C ALA A 91 -3.98 -11.56 2.69
N ALA A 92 -3.73 -11.45 4.00
CA ALA A 92 -2.40 -11.13 4.52
C ALA A 92 -1.35 -12.18 4.07
N ASP A 93 -1.68 -13.47 4.13
CA ASP A 93 -0.80 -14.54 3.69
C ASP A 93 -0.52 -14.48 2.18
N ALA A 94 -1.52 -14.16 1.36
CA ALA A 94 -1.30 -13.93 -0.07
C ALA A 94 -0.33 -12.76 -0.34
N TYR A 95 -0.39 -11.68 0.45
CA TYR A 95 0.58 -10.59 0.35
C TYR A 95 1.96 -10.96 0.89
N LYS A 96 2.07 -11.84 1.90
CA LYS A 96 3.37 -12.35 2.36
C LYS A 96 4.08 -13.14 1.26
N VAL A 97 3.35 -14.00 0.53
CA VAL A 97 3.88 -14.72 -0.64
C VAL A 97 4.39 -13.72 -1.68
N LYS A 98 3.60 -12.68 -2.02
CA LYS A 98 4.05 -11.63 -2.95
C LYS A 98 5.31 -10.91 -2.46
N LEU A 99 5.39 -10.60 -1.16
CA LEU A 99 6.57 -9.96 -0.57
C LEU A 99 7.81 -10.85 -0.73
N GLU A 100 7.67 -12.15 -0.46
CA GLU A 100 8.77 -13.10 -0.62
C GLU A 100 9.21 -13.22 -2.08
N GLU A 101 8.26 -13.29 -3.01
CA GLU A 101 8.53 -13.39 -4.44
C GLU A 101 9.18 -12.14 -5.03
N GLN A 102 8.79 -10.95 -4.58
CA GLN A 102 9.16 -9.68 -5.23
C GLN A 102 10.27 -8.92 -4.51
N CYS A 103 10.47 -9.18 -3.21
CA CYS A 103 11.34 -8.36 -2.36
C CYS A 103 12.43 -9.14 -1.61
N ARG A 104 12.34 -10.46 -1.54
CA ARG A 104 13.30 -11.31 -0.80
C ARG A 104 13.96 -12.41 -1.63
N ARG A 105 13.81 -12.38 -2.96
CA ARG A 105 14.52 -13.30 -3.87
C ARG A 105 16.01 -12.96 -3.98
#